data_AF-A0A061AR06-F1
#
_entry.id   AF-A0A061AR06-F1
#
_cell.length_a   1.000
_cell.length_b   1.000
_cell.length_c   1.000
_cell.angle_alpha   90.00
_cell.angle_beta   90.00
_cell.angle_gamma   90.00
#
_symmetry.space_group_name_H-M   'P 1'
#
loop_
_entity.id
_entity.type
_entity.pdbx_description
1 polymer ?
#
loop_
_entity_poly.entity_id
_entity_poly.type
_entity_poly.pdbx_seq_one_letter_code
_entity_poly.pdbx_strand_id
1 'polypeptide(L)'
;MSQKDKSFFTPSSPSRSTAALNSSSMLQQSPRRKKVVYSDRYIPNRSGVDLQAAFSLSNNDLLGKPPSSGESADLDYQKEEEANRTFSTVLRNELFGDNIPLSAANNGSNSNVARGKNGDGELQITPPRSSSDNSSSQAQGLQKTPRHNTNLFSYQSPNKSRPTSTSIENDLYSLSPVRVDSQKLLLSPSKKPRAISKVPYRVLDAPELVDDFYLNLLDWGSQDVLGVGLGSSVYLWNAASGSVDKLCDLGSQDKVTSLSWIGTGTHIAVGTHNGAVQIWDATTAKCTRTMTGHSARASSLAWNEHILTSGSRDRTILHRDVRMAEHYMKTLNYHKQEVCGLKWNVEENKLASGGNDNKLYVWDGLNETPLYKFEHNAAVKAISWSPHQRGVLASGGGTSDRRIKIWNTLNGNKLSDIDTGSQVCNLVWSVNSVELVSTHGYSRNQIMVWKYPQMSQVASLTGHTYRVLYLALSPDGQTVVTGSGDETLRFWNVFEKNRNDGGPQSVLLDAFSQLR
;
A
#
# COMPACT_ATOMS: atom_id res chain seq x y z
N MET A 1 51.11 -49.89 -42.64
CA MET A 1 51.65 -51.24 -42.34
C MET A 1 50.92 -51.73 -41.09
N SER A 2 50.07 -52.78 -41.23
CA SER A 2 49.09 -53.32 -40.24
C SER A 2 48.04 -52.32 -39.66
N GLN A 3 46.71 -52.50 -39.77
CA GLN A 3 45.80 -53.62 -39.40
C GLN A 3 45.79 -53.89 -37.87
N LYS A 4 44.66 -54.05 -37.17
CA LYS A 4 43.25 -54.32 -37.54
C LYS A 4 42.31 -54.05 -36.32
N ASP A 5 40.96 -54.10 -36.30
CA ASP A 5 39.90 -54.36 -37.31
C ASP A 5 38.57 -53.62 -36.90
N LYS A 6 37.39 -54.03 -37.42
CA LYS A 6 36.03 -53.60 -36.99
C LYS A 6 35.06 -54.79 -36.90
N SER A 7 33.97 -54.68 -36.13
CA SER A 7 32.64 -55.21 -36.54
C SER A 7 31.47 -54.68 -35.70
N PHE A 8 30.36 -54.35 -36.36
CA PHE A 8 29.02 -54.07 -35.80
C PHE A 8 28.13 -55.31 -35.93
N PHE A 9 27.06 -55.45 -35.13
CA PHE A 9 25.73 -55.92 -35.57
C PHE A 9 24.63 -55.54 -34.56
N THR A 10 23.39 -55.40 -35.04
CA THR A 10 22.19 -54.96 -34.28
C THR A 10 21.10 -56.07 -34.27
N PRO A 11 19.84 -55.86 -33.85
CA PRO A 11 19.30 -56.52 -32.65
C PRO A 11 18.21 -57.58 -32.93
N SER A 12 17.80 -58.31 -31.88
CA SER A 12 16.61 -59.18 -31.94
C SER A 12 15.77 -59.12 -30.67
N SER A 13 14.45 -59.15 -30.85
CA SER A 13 13.43 -59.41 -29.81
C SER A 13 12.52 -60.52 -30.36
N PRO A 14 11.98 -61.42 -29.52
CA PRO A 14 10.52 -61.36 -29.32
C PRO A 14 9.99 -61.92 -27.96
N SER A 15 8.65 -61.89 -27.85
CA SER A 15 7.75 -62.85 -27.15
C SER A 15 7.62 -62.90 -25.60
N ARG A 16 6.70 -62.06 -25.11
CA ARG A 16 5.49 -62.35 -24.27
C ARG A 16 5.11 -63.82 -23.92
N SER A 17 4.93 -64.11 -22.61
CA SER A 17 4.00 -65.10 -22.00
C SER A 17 4.05 -65.01 -20.45
N THR A 18 3.07 -64.50 -19.69
CA THR A 18 1.75 -65.05 -19.23
C THR A 18 1.77 -66.05 -18.05
N ALA A 19 1.02 -65.69 -16.98
CA ALA A 19 0.47 -66.52 -15.88
C ALA A 19 1.45 -67.15 -14.85
N ALA A 20 1.05 -67.54 -13.62
CA ALA A 20 0.03 -67.10 -12.63
C ALA A 20 0.12 -68.04 -11.38
N LEU A 21 -0.63 -67.76 -10.29
CA LEU A 21 -0.80 -68.61 -9.07
C LEU A 21 0.45 -68.65 -8.15
N ASN A 22 0.43 -68.83 -6.82
CA ASN A 22 -0.59 -68.84 -5.73
C ASN A 22 0.19 -68.76 -4.38
N SER A 23 -0.36 -68.50 -3.17
CA SER A 23 -1.62 -67.91 -2.68
C SER A 23 -1.55 -67.74 -1.13
N SER A 24 -2.47 -66.99 -0.51
CA SER A 24 -2.90 -67.03 0.93
C SER A 24 -1.85 -66.74 2.04
N SER A 25 -2.18 -66.15 3.21
CA SER A 25 -3.35 -65.37 3.67
C SER A 25 -3.13 -64.90 5.12
N MET A 26 -3.53 -63.67 5.48
CA MET A 26 -4.28 -63.33 6.72
C MET A 26 -4.66 -61.84 6.75
N LEU A 27 -5.81 -61.52 7.34
CA LEU A 27 -6.48 -60.21 7.35
C LEU A 27 -6.87 -59.82 8.78
N GLN A 28 -6.82 -58.52 9.11
CA GLN A 28 -7.67 -57.85 10.11
C GLN A 28 -7.65 -56.34 9.77
N GLN A 29 -8.60 -55.85 8.97
CA GLN A 29 -9.94 -55.33 9.33
C GLN A 29 -9.97 -53.94 9.99
N SER A 30 -10.72 -53.04 9.34
CA SER A 30 -11.01 -51.65 9.74
C SER A 30 -12.36 -51.52 10.47
N PRO A 31 -12.59 -50.51 11.33
CA PRO A 31 -13.92 -50.21 11.87
C PRO A 31 -14.80 -49.40 10.90
N ARG A 32 -16.11 -49.69 10.88
CA ARG A 32 -17.14 -49.02 10.06
C ARG A 32 -17.92 -47.93 10.82
N ARG A 33 -18.60 -47.07 10.04
CA ARG A 33 -19.64 -46.10 10.46
C ARG A 33 -20.71 -46.70 11.40
N LYS A 34 -21.26 -45.85 12.28
CA LYS A 34 -22.62 -45.98 12.87
C LYS A 34 -23.52 -44.81 12.42
N LYS A 35 -24.85 -44.98 12.53
CA LYS A 35 -25.92 -44.03 12.14
C LYS A 35 -27.10 -44.18 13.14
N VAL A 36 -28.16 -43.36 13.00
CA VAL A 36 -29.47 -43.34 13.72
C VAL A 36 -29.38 -42.92 15.21
N VAL A 37 -30.34 -42.26 15.90
CA VAL A 37 -31.76 -41.86 15.64
C VAL A 37 -32.06 -40.43 16.18
N TYR A 38 -33.21 -39.85 15.83
CA TYR A 38 -33.71 -38.51 16.21
C TYR A 38 -34.91 -38.60 17.19
N SER A 39 -34.81 -38.01 18.40
CA SER A 39 -35.87 -37.44 19.26
C SER A 39 -35.20 -36.86 20.54
N ASP A 40 -35.73 -35.93 21.34
CA ASP A 40 -37.03 -35.26 21.41
C ASP A 40 -36.90 -33.77 21.83
N ARG A 41 -37.92 -32.99 21.45
CA ARG A 41 -38.44 -31.73 22.01
C ARG A 41 -37.71 -31.09 23.21
N TYR A 42 -37.18 -29.87 23.02
CA TYR A 42 -36.98 -28.91 24.10
C TYR A 42 -37.96 -27.74 23.95
N ILE A 43 -38.71 -27.44 25.01
CA ILE A 43 -39.68 -26.34 25.08
C ILE A 43 -38.98 -25.13 25.73
N PRO A 44 -38.99 -23.93 25.12
CA PRO A 44 -38.41 -22.74 25.76
C PRO A 44 -39.34 -22.23 26.87
N ASN A 45 -38.94 -22.42 28.14
CA ASN A 45 -39.57 -21.70 29.24
C ASN A 45 -39.16 -20.22 29.18
N ARG A 46 -40.15 -19.34 28.96
CA ARG A 46 -39.98 -17.89 29.06
C ARG A 46 -39.87 -17.46 30.53
N SER A 47 -38.66 -17.21 31.03
CA SER A 47 -38.44 -16.39 32.23
C SER A 47 -36.97 -15.98 32.36
N GLY A 48 -36.70 -14.67 32.31
CA GLY A 48 -35.36 -14.10 32.51
C GLY A 48 -34.80 -13.40 31.27
N VAL A 49 -35.06 -12.09 31.16
CA VAL A 49 -34.29 -11.23 30.25
C VAL A 49 -33.03 -10.82 30.99
N ASP A 50 -31.88 -11.37 30.59
CA ASP A 50 -30.60 -10.95 31.14
C ASP A 50 -30.13 -9.65 30.46
N LEU A 51 -30.34 -8.54 31.16
CA LEU A 51 -30.03 -7.19 30.67
C LEU A 51 -28.53 -6.88 30.61
N GLN A 52 -27.63 -7.75 31.10
CA GLN A 52 -26.19 -7.53 31.02
C GLN A 52 -25.56 -7.98 29.69
N ALA A 53 -26.25 -8.77 28.87
CA ALA A 53 -25.78 -9.15 27.53
C ALA A 53 -25.92 -8.03 26.47
N ALA A 54 -26.63 -6.93 26.78
CA ALA A 54 -26.97 -5.88 25.81
C ALA A 54 -25.92 -4.77 25.64
N PHE A 55 -24.85 -4.75 26.44
CA PHE A 55 -23.88 -3.63 26.51
C PHE A 55 -22.41 -4.04 26.32
N SER A 56 -22.15 -5.06 25.49
CA SER A 56 -20.80 -5.45 25.06
C SER A 56 -20.64 -5.48 23.54
N LEU A 57 -20.97 -4.37 22.88
CA LEU A 57 -20.55 -4.11 21.48
C LEU A 57 -19.08 -3.65 21.45
N SER A 58 -18.17 -4.58 21.74
CA SER A 58 -16.76 -4.47 21.37
C SER A 58 -16.57 -5.02 19.96
N ASN A 59 -16.11 -4.18 19.02
CA ASN A 59 -16.05 -4.43 17.57
C ASN A 59 -15.09 -5.54 17.06
N ASN A 60 -14.76 -6.57 17.85
CA ASN A 60 -13.70 -7.52 17.52
C ASN A 60 -14.15 -8.88 16.94
N ASP A 61 -15.41 -9.29 17.10
CA ASP A 61 -15.86 -10.67 16.75
C ASP A 61 -16.77 -10.78 15.50
N LEU A 62 -16.80 -9.75 14.63
CA LEU A 62 -17.48 -9.78 13.33
C LEU A 62 -16.54 -9.88 12.12
N LEU A 63 -15.30 -10.32 12.32
CA LEU A 63 -14.40 -10.71 11.23
C LEU A 63 -14.77 -12.08 10.65
N GLY A 64 -15.90 -12.11 9.94
CA GLY A 64 -16.21 -13.18 8.99
C GLY A 64 -15.09 -13.30 7.94
N LYS A 65 -14.83 -14.53 7.49
CA LYS A 65 -13.88 -14.77 6.37
C LYS A 65 -14.26 -13.89 5.18
N PRO A 66 -13.28 -13.27 4.48
CA PRO A 66 -13.59 -12.58 3.24
C PRO A 66 -14.20 -13.59 2.24
N PRO A 67 -15.33 -13.27 1.59
CA PRO A 67 -15.88 -14.10 0.54
C PRO A 67 -14.93 -14.16 -0.66
N SER A 68 -15.04 -15.22 -1.44
CA SER A 68 -14.27 -15.40 -2.67
C SER A 68 -14.50 -14.26 -3.66
N SER A 69 -13.43 -13.85 -4.35
CA SER A 69 -13.37 -12.79 -5.36
C SER A 69 -14.56 -12.78 -6.33
N GLY A 70 -15.44 -11.79 -6.16
CA GLY A 70 -16.47 -11.40 -7.12
C GLY A 70 -16.52 -9.88 -7.24
N GLU A 71 -17.10 -9.35 -8.32
CA GLU A 71 -17.23 -7.90 -8.50
C GLU A 71 -18.16 -7.26 -7.48
N SER A 72 -19.22 -7.98 -7.07
CA SER A 72 -20.17 -7.57 -6.03
C SER A 72 -19.51 -7.36 -4.67
N ALA A 73 -18.70 -8.31 -4.19
CA ALA A 73 -18.24 -8.36 -2.80
C ALA A 73 -17.51 -7.08 -2.31
N ASP A 74 -16.59 -6.51 -3.10
CA ASP A 74 -15.87 -5.29 -2.70
C ASP A 74 -16.76 -4.04 -2.79
N LEU A 75 -17.64 -3.96 -3.80
CA LEU A 75 -18.59 -2.86 -3.94
C LEU A 75 -19.67 -2.90 -2.87
N ASP A 76 -20.10 -4.10 -2.46
CA ASP A 76 -21.08 -4.31 -1.40
C ASP A 76 -20.45 -4.04 -0.03
N TYR A 77 -19.18 -4.42 0.21
CA TYR A 77 -18.42 -4.00 1.38
C TYR A 77 -18.29 -2.47 1.48
N GLN A 78 -18.00 -1.78 0.37
CA GLN A 78 -17.95 -0.31 0.36
C GLN A 78 -19.32 0.34 0.62
N LYS A 79 -20.40 -0.20 0.05
CA LYS A 79 -21.76 0.24 0.35
C LYS A 79 -22.09 0.02 1.82
N GLU A 80 -21.68 -1.11 2.40
CA GLU A 80 -21.89 -1.43 3.80
C GLU A 80 -21.08 -0.50 4.72
N GLU A 81 -19.81 -0.23 4.44
CA GLU A 81 -18.99 0.72 5.19
C GLU A 81 -19.56 2.16 5.10
N GLU A 82 -19.99 2.59 3.92
CA GLU A 82 -20.63 3.90 3.73
C GLU A 82 -22.00 3.99 4.40
N ALA A 83 -22.80 2.91 4.37
CA ALA A 83 -24.07 2.81 5.08
C ALA A 83 -23.86 2.84 6.60
N ASN A 84 -22.90 2.07 7.13
CA ASN A 84 -22.57 2.04 8.55
C ASN A 84 -22.04 3.41 9.04
N ARG A 85 -21.23 4.10 8.22
CA ARG A 85 -20.78 5.47 8.49
C ARG A 85 -21.97 6.43 8.53
N THR A 86 -22.85 6.39 7.52
CA THR A 86 -24.03 7.26 7.42
C THR A 86 -25.00 7.00 8.58
N PHE A 87 -25.27 5.74 8.90
CA PHE A 87 -26.04 5.33 10.07
C PHE A 87 -25.43 5.85 11.36
N SER A 88 -24.11 5.73 11.55
CA SER A 88 -23.42 6.23 12.74
C SER A 88 -23.49 7.76 12.86
N THR A 89 -23.44 8.49 11.73
CA THR A 89 -23.63 9.95 11.71
C THR A 89 -25.06 10.34 12.04
N VAL A 90 -26.07 9.71 11.43
CA VAL A 90 -27.48 9.94 11.76
C VAL A 90 -27.75 9.62 13.23
N LEU A 91 -27.32 8.45 13.72
CA LEU A 91 -27.48 8.04 15.11
C LEU A 91 -26.86 9.06 16.08
N ARG A 92 -25.66 9.57 15.77
CA ARG A 92 -25.00 10.62 16.56
C ARG A 92 -25.79 11.92 16.54
N ASN A 93 -26.28 12.34 15.37
CA ASN A 93 -27.08 13.54 15.20
C ASN A 93 -28.41 13.46 15.95
N GLU A 94 -29.09 12.30 15.95
CA GLU A 94 -30.34 12.10 16.70
C GLU A 94 -30.11 12.01 18.22
N LEU A 95 -29.09 11.27 18.67
CA LEU A 95 -28.82 11.09 20.10
C LEU A 95 -28.29 12.35 20.79
N PHE A 96 -27.42 13.13 20.14
CA PHE A 96 -26.70 14.23 20.80
C PHE A 96 -27.03 15.62 20.24
N GLY A 97 -27.39 15.72 18.95
CA GLY A 97 -27.59 17.02 18.27
C GLY A 97 -26.40 17.96 18.44
N ASP A 98 -26.66 19.24 18.72
CA ASP A 98 -25.64 20.25 18.99
C ASP A 98 -24.85 20.00 20.31
N ASN A 99 -25.38 19.18 21.22
CA ASN A 99 -24.82 18.96 22.56
C ASN A 99 -23.76 17.86 22.56
N ILE A 100 -22.71 18.04 21.77
CA ILE A 100 -21.50 17.19 21.80
C ILE A 100 -20.54 17.74 22.87
N PRO A 101 -20.18 16.97 23.90
CA PRO A 101 -18.97 17.26 24.67
C PRO A 101 -17.78 17.11 23.71
N LEU A 102 -17.07 18.20 23.44
CA LEU A 102 -15.88 18.20 22.59
C LEU A 102 -14.74 17.41 23.27
N SER A 103 -14.74 16.08 23.14
CA SER A 103 -13.62 15.24 23.53
C SER A 103 -12.46 15.40 22.54
N ALA A 104 -11.69 16.47 22.74
CA ALA A 104 -10.32 16.69 22.32
C ALA A 104 -9.91 16.15 20.93
N ALA A 105 -10.32 16.88 19.88
CA ALA A 105 -9.50 16.95 18.67
C ALA A 105 -8.51 18.12 18.81
N ASN A 106 -7.23 17.84 18.52
CA ASN A 106 -6.09 18.79 18.41
C ASN A 106 -5.64 19.51 19.70
N ASN A 107 -4.55 19.01 20.31
CA ASN A 107 -3.25 19.71 20.29
C ASN A 107 -2.15 18.90 21.01
N GLY A 108 -1.23 18.33 20.24
CA GLY A 108 0.02 17.78 20.76
C GLY A 108 1.08 18.87 20.88
N SER A 109 1.14 19.56 22.01
CA SER A 109 2.21 20.51 22.35
C SER A 109 2.94 20.07 23.62
N ASN A 110 4.26 19.93 23.53
CA ASN A 110 5.13 19.42 24.59
C ASN A 110 4.99 20.15 25.92
N SER A 111 5.03 19.39 27.02
CA SER A 111 5.86 19.75 28.17
C SER A 111 6.49 18.51 28.79
N ASN A 112 7.77 18.62 29.15
CA ASN A 112 8.55 17.55 29.76
C ASN A 112 8.14 17.32 31.22
N VAL A 113 8.39 16.13 31.78
CA VAL A 113 9.19 15.97 33.02
C VAL A 113 9.60 14.49 33.26
N ALA A 114 10.89 14.31 33.51
CA ALA A 114 11.62 13.26 34.25
C ALA A 114 11.23 11.75 34.22
N ARG A 115 12.26 10.97 33.86
CA ARG A 115 12.48 9.55 34.24
C ARG A 115 12.36 9.28 35.75
N GLY A 116 11.82 8.11 36.10
CA GLY A 116 12.08 7.36 37.33
C GLY A 116 12.07 5.86 37.04
N LYS A 117 12.97 5.07 37.63
CA LYS A 117 13.15 3.63 37.34
C LYS A 117 12.45 2.72 38.37
N ASN A 118 11.98 1.58 37.85
CA ASN A 118 11.81 0.23 38.42
C ASN A 118 11.89 0.00 39.95
N GLY A 119 10.94 -0.80 40.45
CA GLY A 119 11.06 -1.62 41.65
C GLY A 119 9.96 -2.69 41.68
N ASP A 120 10.34 -3.96 41.74
CA ASP A 120 9.43 -5.13 41.73
C ASP A 120 8.72 -5.36 43.08
N GLY A 121 7.66 -6.17 43.13
CA GLY A 121 7.11 -6.66 44.42
C GLY A 121 5.70 -7.27 44.38
N GLU A 122 5.56 -8.47 44.93
CA GLU A 122 4.34 -9.29 44.97
C GLU A 122 3.41 -9.04 46.20
N LEU A 123 2.13 -9.34 45.99
CA LEU A 123 1.18 -10.05 46.88
C LEU A 123 0.88 -9.62 48.35
N GLN A 124 -0.43 -9.48 48.62
CA GLN A 124 -1.16 -9.89 49.84
C GLN A 124 -0.89 -9.13 51.17
N ILE A 125 -1.72 -9.16 52.25
CA ILE A 125 -3.17 -9.39 52.52
C ILE A 125 -3.50 -8.72 53.89
N THR A 126 -4.77 -8.39 54.14
CA THR A 126 -5.42 -7.99 55.44
C THR A 126 -5.12 -6.62 56.11
N PRO A 127 -6.11 -6.05 56.86
CA PRO A 127 -6.00 -4.75 57.54
C PRO A 127 -5.83 -4.85 59.08
N PRO A 128 -5.27 -3.83 59.75
CA PRO A 128 -5.32 -3.69 61.21
C PRO A 128 -6.51 -2.86 61.71
N ARG A 129 -6.92 -3.11 62.96
CA ARG A 129 -8.03 -2.46 63.69
C ARG A 129 -7.57 -1.27 64.55
N SER A 130 -8.56 -0.53 65.06
CA SER A 130 -8.46 0.70 65.86
C SER A 130 -8.35 0.53 67.38
N SER A 131 -7.66 1.46 68.05
CA SER A 131 -7.83 1.89 69.47
C SER A 131 -7.07 3.23 69.66
N SER A 132 -7.75 4.38 69.83
CA SER A 132 -7.97 5.11 71.11
C SER A 132 -6.65 5.64 71.75
N ASP A 133 -6.49 6.91 72.16
CA ASP A 133 -7.46 7.88 72.72
C ASP A 133 -7.14 9.39 72.45
N ASN A 134 -8.18 10.23 72.60
CA ASN A 134 -8.24 11.68 72.94
C ASN A 134 -7.03 12.61 72.63
N SER A 135 -7.21 13.71 71.88
CA SER A 135 -7.90 14.91 72.39
C SER A 135 -8.06 16.07 71.36
N SER A 136 -9.01 16.97 71.65
CA SER A 136 -9.18 18.35 71.13
C SER A 136 -9.41 18.64 69.63
N SER A 137 -10.66 19.03 69.33
CA SER A 137 -11.09 20.18 68.52
C SER A 137 -11.01 20.21 66.96
N GLN A 138 -12.08 20.81 66.39
CA GLN A 138 -12.25 21.39 65.04
C GLN A 138 -12.44 20.48 63.80
N ALA A 139 -13.72 20.38 63.40
CA ALA A 139 -14.25 20.79 62.08
C ALA A 139 -13.82 20.11 60.75
N GLN A 140 -14.83 19.50 60.12
CA GLN A 140 -15.06 19.34 58.67
C GLN A 140 -14.15 18.38 57.84
N GLY A 141 -14.75 17.71 56.84
CA GLY A 141 -14.00 17.15 55.70
C GLY A 141 -14.12 15.67 55.34
N LEU A 142 -15.28 15.00 55.54
CA LEU A 142 -15.48 13.63 55.02
C LEU A 142 -15.48 13.62 53.48
N GLN A 143 -14.45 13.01 52.88
CA GLN A 143 -14.38 12.78 51.43
C GLN A 143 -15.49 11.81 50.98
N LYS A 144 -16.24 12.19 49.95
CA LYS A 144 -17.18 11.31 49.23
C LYS A 144 -16.65 11.00 47.84
N THR A 145 -16.84 9.75 47.41
CA THR A 145 -16.53 9.32 46.04
C THR A 145 -17.44 10.03 45.01
N PRO A 146 -16.93 10.33 43.80
CA PRO A 146 -17.71 11.01 42.77
C PRO A 146 -18.75 10.07 42.16
N ARG A 147 -20.01 10.18 42.59
CA ARG A 147 -21.15 9.56 41.92
C ARG A 147 -21.56 10.40 40.71
N HIS A 148 -21.05 10.09 39.53
CA HIS A 148 -21.63 10.60 38.29
C HIS A 148 -22.99 9.91 38.04
N ASN A 149 -24.06 10.62 38.37
CA ASN A 149 -25.43 10.17 38.15
C ASN A 149 -25.85 10.54 36.72
N THR A 150 -25.46 9.74 35.73
CA THR A 150 -25.90 9.93 34.35
C THR A 150 -27.35 9.46 34.20
N ASN A 151 -28.28 10.41 34.31
CA ASN A 151 -29.70 10.19 33.99
C ASN A 151 -29.82 9.82 32.49
N LEU A 152 -30.03 8.53 32.21
CA LEU A 152 -30.17 7.99 30.84
C LEU A 152 -31.43 8.48 30.10
N PHE A 153 -32.35 9.17 30.80
CA PHE A 153 -33.49 9.87 30.21
C PHE A 153 -33.63 11.25 30.86
N SER A 154 -33.13 12.30 30.20
CA SER A 154 -33.40 13.69 30.58
C SER A 154 -34.60 14.23 29.80
N TYR A 155 -35.76 14.34 30.44
CA TYR A 155 -36.82 15.21 29.95
C TYR A 155 -36.37 16.66 30.12
N GLN A 156 -35.93 17.30 29.03
CA GLN A 156 -35.73 18.75 29.00
C GLN A 156 -37.08 19.45 28.82
N SER A 157 -37.44 20.30 29.78
CA SER A 157 -38.46 21.33 29.56
C SER A 157 -37.96 22.34 28.52
N PRO A 158 -38.85 22.96 27.72
CA PRO A 158 -38.46 23.75 26.54
C PRO A 158 -37.96 25.15 26.88
N ASN A 159 -36.86 25.25 27.64
CA ASN A 159 -36.09 26.48 27.82
C ASN A 159 -34.97 26.58 26.76
N LYS A 160 -35.35 26.65 25.47
CA LYS A 160 -34.45 27.23 24.46
C LYS A 160 -34.53 28.76 24.58
N SER A 161 -33.38 29.41 24.73
CA SER A 161 -33.26 30.80 24.29
C SER A 161 -33.67 30.85 22.82
N ARG A 162 -34.51 31.82 22.45
CA ARG A 162 -35.07 31.97 21.10
C ARG A 162 -33.91 32.02 20.09
N PRO A 163 -33.80 31.09 19.13
CA PRO A 163 -32.77 31.17 18.11
C PRO A 163 -33.03 32.42 17.27
N THR A 164 -32.08 33.35 17.27
CA THR A 164 -32.06 34.49 16.35
C THR A 164 -31.49 34.03 15.01
N SER A 165 -32.15 33.07 14.36
CA SER A 165 -31.93 32.75 12.95
C SER A 165 -33.17 33.11 12.16
N THR A 166 -32.98 33.84 11.06
CA THR A 166 -34.02 34.19 10.09
C THR A 166 -34.32 33.03 9.11
N SER A 167 -33.93 31.80 9.46
CA SER A 167 -34.19 30.60 8.67
C SER A 167 -35.64 30.12 8.87
N ILE A 168 -36.29 29.75 7.77
CA ILE A 168 -37.66 29.22 7.76
C ILE A 168 -37.71 27.77 8.30
N GLU A 169 -36.56 27.11 8.36
CA GLU A 169 -36.35 25.75 8.87
C GLU A 169 -36.30 25.71 10.42
N ASN A 170 -37.47 25.81 11.08
CA ASN A 170 -37.57 25.61 12.53
C ASN A 170 -37.86 24.15 12.88
N ASP A 171 -36.93 23.46 13.55
CA ASP A 171 -37.09 22.07 14.05
C ASP A 171 -38.42 21.84 14.79
N LEU A 172 -38.91 22.86 15.53
CA LEU A 172 -40.15 22.84 16.30
C LEU A 172 -41.42 22.54 15.47
N TYR A 173 -41.36 22.74 14.15
CA TYR A 173 -42.46 22.47 13.22
C TYR A 173 -42.12 21.38 12.20
N SER A 174 -41.03 20.63 12.41
CA SER A 174 -40.68 19.51 11.56
C SER A 174 -41.64 18.33 11.78
N LEU A 175 -42.28 17.88 10.70
CA LEU A 175 -43.07 16.64 10.69
C LEU A 175 -42.22 15.40 10.37
N SER A 176 -40.90 15.57 10.19
CA SER A 176 -39.97 14.47 9.98
C SER A 176 -39.65 13.76 11.30
N PRO A 177 -39.60 12.41 11.35
CA PRO A 177 -39.17 11.65 12.53
C PRO A 177 -37.64 11.72 12.78
N VAL A 178 -36.92 12.52 11.99
CA VAL A 178 -35.46 12.62 11.92
C VAL A 178 -35.09 14.11 11.77
N ARG A 179 -34.06 14.59 12.47
CA ARG A 179 -33.63 16.01 12.47
C ARG A 179 -33.31 16.54 11.07
N VAL A 180 -33.41 17.86 10.88
CA VAL A 180 -33.16 18.52 9.58
C VAL A 180 -31.77 18.21 9.03
N ASP A 181 -30.73 18.14 9.86
CA ASP A 181 -29.37 17.82 9.38
C ASP A 181 -29.21 16.35 8.95
N SER A 182 -29.82 15.43 9.70
CA SER A 182 -29.91 14.01 9.32
C SER A 182 -30.74 13.83 8.05
N GLN A 183 -31.82 14.60 7.89
CA GLN A 183 -32.63 14.62 6.67
C GLN A 183 -31.82 15.16 5.48
N LYS A 184 -31.07 16.25 5.64
CA LYS A 184 -30.14 16.80 4.62
C LYS A 184 -29.06 15.78 4.25
N LEU A 185 -28.54 15.03 5.21
CA LEU A 185 -27.58 13.95 4.95
C LEU A 185 -28.20 12.78 4.15
N LEU A 186 -29.39 12.31 4.55
CA LEU A 186 -30.08 11.19 3.90
C LEU A 186 -30.64 11.54 2.51
N LEU A 187 -31.04 12.80 2.29
CA LEU A 187 -31.46 13.32 0.98
C LEU A 187 -30.29 13.78 0.11
N SER A 188 -29.05 13.83 0.64
CA SER A 188 -27.89 14.18 -0.16
C SER A 188 -27.64 13.10 -1.23
N PRO A 189 -27.29 13.49 -2.47
CA PRO A 189 -27.07 12.52 -3.54
C PRO A 189 -25.85 11.65 -3.22
N SER A 190 -26.09 10.37 -2.92
CA SER A 190 -25.04 9.36 -2.75
C SER A 190 -24.19 9.29 -4.02
N LYS A 191 -22.87 9.45 -3.85
CA LYS A 191 -21.92 9.26 -4.94
C LYS A 191 -21.81 7.76 -5.21
N LYS A 192 -22.27 7.30 -6.37
CA LYS A 192 -22.11 5.90 -6.78
C LYS A 192 -20.62 5.52 -6.68
N PRO A 193 -20.26 4.39 -6.05
CA PRO A 193 -18.87 3.94 -5.98
C PRO A 193 -18.33 3.71 -7.39
N ARG A 194 -17.09 4.16 -7.62
CA ARG A 194 -16.41 4.07 -8.91
C ARG A 194 -16.05 2.60 -9.17
N ALA A 195 -16.66 1.99 -10.19
CA ALA A 195 -16.31 0.64 -10.59
C ALA A 195 -14.94 0.63 -11.31
N ILE A 196 -14.05 -0.26 -10.89
CA ILE A 196 -12.74 -0.50 -11.51
C ILE A 196 -12.76 -1.92 -12.09
N SER A 197 -12.29 -2.10 -13.32
CA SER A 197 -12.22 -3.44 -13.94
C SER A 197 -11.28 -4.34 -13.14
N LYS A 198 -11.79 -5.48 -12.67
CA LYS A 198 -10.97 -6.53 -12.02
C LYS A 198 -10.27 -7.47 -13.02
N VAL A 199 -10.48 -7.25 -14.32
CA VAL A 199 -9.84 -8.01 -15.40
C VAL A 199 -8.84 -7.09 -16.13
N PRO A 200 -7.60 -7.52 -16.38
CA PRO A 200 -6.66 -6.74 -17.16
C PRO A 200 -7.12 -6.72 -18.62
N TYR A 201 -7.12 -5.54 -19.26
CA TYR A 201 -7.61 -5.40 -20.63
C TYR A 201 -6.59 -5.87 -21.68
N ARG A 202 -5.32 -6.03 -21.28
CA ARG A 202 -4.24 -6.59 -22.08
C ARG A 202 -3.31 -7.39 -21.16
N VAL A 203 -2.81 -8.50 -21.67
CA VAL A 203 -1.72 -9.28 -21.06
C VAL A 203 -0.66 -9.47 -22.13
N LEU A 204 0.60 -9.21 -21.79
CA LEU A 204 1.76 -9.51 -22.63
C LEU A 204 2.60 -10.59 -21.95
N ASP A 205 3.20 -11.44 -22.78
CA ASP A 205 4.17 -12.44 -22.35
C ASP A 205 5.51 -11.77 -22.01
N ALA A 206 6.15 -12.21 -20.95
CA ALA A 206 7.38 -11.65 -20.39
C ALA A 206 8.30 -12.77 -19.88
N PRO A 207 8.80 -13.64 -20.80
CA PRO A 207 9.69 -14.74 -20.44
C PRO A 207 10.98 -14.23 -19.81
N GLU A 208 11.51 -14.97 -18.84
CA GLU A 208 12.70 -14.60 -18.05
C GLU A 208 12.55 -13.32 -17.20
N LEU A 209 11.32 -12.84 -16.95
CA LEU A 209 11.07 -11.77 -15.99
C LEU A 209 11.34 -12.25 -14.56
N VAL A 210 12.43 -11.74 -13.97
CA VAL A 210 13.04 -12.30 -12.74
C VAL A 210 12.15 -12.11 -11.50
N ASP A 211 11.94 -13.14 -10.68
CA ASP A 211 11.26 -13.02 -9.37
C ASP A 211 12.20 -12.51 -8.24
N ASP A 212 12.93 -11.40 -8.48
CA ASP A 212 13.80 -10.77 -7.48
C ASP A 212 13.24 -9.43 -7.00
N PHE A 213 12.92 -9.37 -5.70
CA PHE A 213 12.34 -8.22 -5.04
C PHE A 213 13.17 -6.94 -5.21
N TYR A 214 14.50 -7.02 -5.26
CA TYR A 214 15.39 -5.85 -5.23
C TYR A 214 15.63 -5.21 -6.59
N LEU A 215 15.20 -5.85 -7.69
CA LEU A 215 15.38 -5.34 -9.05
C LEU A 215 14.24 -4.39 -9.44
N ASN A 216 14.45 -3.52 -10.43
CA ASN A 216 13.45 -2.57 -10.93
C ASN A 216 13.35 -2.63 -12.46
N LEU A 217 12.76 -3.71 -12.99
CA LEU A 217 12.87 -4.12 -14.40
C LEU A 217 11.76 -3.57 -15.33
N LEU A 218 11.01 -2.57 -14.89
CA LEU A 218 9.85 -2.04 -15.62
C LEU A 218 9.73 -0.53 -15.39
N ASP A 219 9.63 0.25 -16.46
CA ASP A 219 9.32 1.68 -16.41
C ASP A 219 8.63 2.14 -17.71
N TRP A 220 7.71 3.09 -17.64
CA TRP A 220 6.95 3.57 -18.80
C TRP A 220 7.33 5.02 -19.10
N GLY A 221 7.94 5.24 -20.27
CA GLY A 221 8.43 6.54 -20.69
C GLY A 221 7.31 7.45 -21.18
N SER A 222 7.52 8.77 -21.04
CA SER A 222 6.53 9.81 -21.40
C SER A 222 6.14 9.85 -22.88
N GLN A 223 6.87 9.16 -23.76
CA GLN A 223 6.54 8.95 -25.18
C GLN A 223 5.64 7.71 -25.41
N ASP A 224 5.00 7.20 -24.36
CA ASP A 224 4.12 6.03 -24.37
C ASP A 224 4.81 4.72 -24.80
N VAL A 225 6.08 4.58 -24.40
CA VAL A 225 6.91 3.39 -24.61
C VAL A 225 7.25 2.75 -23.27
N LEU A 226 6.88 1.49 -23.10
CA LEU A 226 7.19 0.67 -21.92
C LEU A 226 8.56 0.00 -22.12
N GLY A 227 9.47 0.20 -21.16
CA GLY A 227 10.76 -0.50 -21.11
C GLY A 227 10.68 -1.69 -20.14
N VAL A 228 11.10 -2.87 -20.60
CA VAL A 228 11.05 -4.13 -19.85
C VAL A 228 12.41 -4.83 -19.88
N GLY A 229 12.95 -5.18 -18.71
CA GLY A 229 14.18 -5.96 -18.58
C GLY A 229 13.87 -7.46 -18.44
N LEU A 230 14.29 -8.26 -19.41
CA LEU A 230 14.10 -9.71 -19.45
C LEU A 230 15.48 -10.38 -19.57
N GLY A 231 15.92 -11.09 -18.52
CA GLY A 231 17.25 -11.71 -18.47
C GLY A 231 18.41 -10.71 -18.68
N SER A 232 19.15 -10.87 -19.78
CA SER A 232 20.23 -9.97 -20.23
C SER A 232 19.76 -8.84 -21.15
N SER A 233 18.50 -8.84 -21.58
CA SER A 233 17.98 -8.00 -22.65
C SER A 233 17.02 -6.93 -22.15
N VAL A 234 16.96 -5.80 -22.86
CA VAL A 234 15.91 -4.79 -22.68
C VAL A 234 15.04 -4.75 -23.92
N TYR A 235 13.73 -4.86 -23.72
CA TYR A 235 12.71 -4.73 -24.76
C TYR A 235 11.91 -3.45 -24.55
N LEU A 236 11.55 -2.81 -25.66
CA LEU A 236 10.67 -1.66 -25.72
C LEU A 236 9.35 -2.09 -26.35
N TRP A 237 8.24 -1.74 -25.71
CA TRP A 237 6.90 -1.93 -26.26
C TRP A 237 6.21 -0.58 -26.39
N ASN A 238 5.86 -0.20 -27.61
CA ASN A 238 5.13 1.04 -27.88
C ASN A 238 3.63 0.80 -27.70
N ALA A 239 2.97 1.54 -26.82
CA ALA A 239 1.58 1.27 -26.48
C ALA A 239 0.57 1.70 -27.56
N ALA A 240 0.92 2.73 -28.34
CA ALA A 240 0.09 3.26 -29.42
C ALA A 240 0.12 2.39 -30.68
N SER A 241 1.31 1.91 -31.09
CA SER A 241 1.46 1.03 -32.27
C SER A 241 1.32 -0.46 -31.92
N GLY A 242 1.62 -0.85 -30.68
CA GLY A 242 1.78 -2.23 -30.26
C GLY A 242 3.09 -2.89 -30.69
N SER A 243 4.05 -2.16 -31.29
CA SER A 243 5.33 -2.72 -31.74
C SER A 243 6.22 -3.12 -30.56
N VAL A 244 7.05 -4.15 -30.77
CA VAL A 244 8.05 -4.64 -29.81
C VAL A 244 9.42 -4.59 -30.48
N ASP A 245 10.35 -3.86 -29.87
CA ASP A 245 11.72 -3.68 -30.35
C ASP A 245 12.72 -4.09 -29.26
N LYS A 246 13.76 -4.85 -29.61
CA LYS A 246 14.85 -5.19 -28.68
C LYS A 246 15.88 -4.06 -28.68
N LEU A 247 15.98 -3.33 -27.58
CA LEU A 247 16.89 -2.20 -27.44
C LEU A 247 18.34 -2.64 -27.32
N CYS A 248 18.60 -3.60 -26.43
CA CYS A 248 19.95 -4.08 -26.16
C CYS A 248 19.97 -5.51 -25.62
N ASP A 249 21.16 -6.11 -25.68
CA ASP A 249 21.52 -7.36 -25.01
C ASP A 249 22.86 -7.15 -24.32
N LEU A 250 22.93 -7.42 -23.02
CA LEU A 250 24.17 -7.35 -22.25
C LEU A 250 25.03 -8.62 -22.43
N GLY A 251 24.49 -9.66 -23.09
CA GLY A 251 25.14 -10.95 -23.26
C GLY A 251 25.09 -11.82 -22.00
N SER A 252 25.73 -12.99 -22.05
CA SER A 252 25.61 -14.02 -21.00
C SER A 252 26.32 -13.70 -19.67
N GLN A 253 27.12 -12.62 -19.63
CA GLN A 253 27.97 -12.26 -18.47
C GLN A 253 27.35 -11.19 -17.57
N ASP A 254 26.21 -10.61 -17.96
CA ASP A 254 25.55 -9.56 -17.19
C ASP A 254 24.02 -9.67 -17.33
N LYS A 255 23.30 -9.05 -16.41
CA LYS A 255 21.83 -9.05 -16.37
C LYS A 255 21.31 -7.64 -16.11
N VAL A 256 20.14 -7.34 -16.66
CA VAL A 256 19.45 -6.09 -16.35
C VAL A 256 18.98 -6.15 -14.90
N THR A 257 19.25 -5.10 -14.12
CA THR A 257 18.87 -5.01 -12.71
C THR A 257 18.00 -3.80 -12.38
N SER A 258 18.07 -2.74 -13.18
CA SER A 258 17.14 -1.62 -13.10
C SER A 258 16.97 -0.91 -14.44
N LEU A 259 15.80 -0.32 -14.64
CA LEU A 259 15.47 0.56 -15.76
C LEU A 259 14.92 1.88 -15.21
N SER A 260 15.25 3.01 -15.87
CA SER A 260 14.49 4.24 -15.67
C SER A 260 14.58 5.17 -16.88
N TRP A 261 13.43 5.64 -17.36
CA TRP A 261 13.33 6.62 -18.45
C TRP A 261 13.71 8.02 -17.98
N ILE A 262 14.40 8.76 -18.85
CA ILE A 262 14.55 10.21 -18.70
C ILE A 262 13.18 10.88 -18.87
N GLY A 263 12.96 12.05 -18.24
CA GLY A 263 11.66 12.72 -18.26
C GLY A 263 11.10 13.05 -19.66
N THR A 264 11.95 13.21 -20.69
CA THR A 264 11.54 13.42 -22.09
C THR A 264 11.21 12.14 -22.86
N GLY A 265 11.41 10.96 -22.26
CA GLY A 265 11.15 9.66 -22.87
C GLY A 265 12.09 9.26 -24.03
N THR A 266 13.11 10.08 -24.34
CA THR A 266 14.04 9.83 -25.46
C THR A 266 15.13 8.81 -25.13
N HIS A 267 15.53 8.73 -23.87
CA HIS A 267 16.62 7.88 -23.39
C HIS A 267 16.19 7.07 -22.18
N ILE A 268 16.76 5.88 -22.04
CA ILE A 268 16.57 4.99 -20.90
C ILE A 268 17.91 4.67 -20.23
N ALA A 269 17.94 4.77 -18.91
CA ALA A 269 19.06 4.29 -18.10
C ALA A 269 18.86 2.80 -17.79
N VAL A 270 19.91 2.01 -17.97
CA VAL A 270 19.94 0.56 -17.75
C VAL A 270 21.02 0.24 -16.72
N GLY A 271 20.59 -0.18 -15.53
CA GLY A 271 21.48 -0.68 -14.47
C GLY A 271 21.77 -2.16 -14.67
N THR A 272 23.02 -2.54 -14.44
CA THR A 272 23.54 -3.89 -14.69
C THR A 272 23.92 -4.63 -13.39
N HIS A 273 24.01 -5.95 -13.46
CA HIS A 273 24.42 -6.80 -12.35
C HIS A 273 25.86 -6.55 -11.90
N ASN A 274 26.74 -6.21 -12.85
CA ASN A 274 28.14 -5.86 -12.55
C ASN A 274 28.31 -4.42 -12.03
N GLY A 275 27.23 -3.64 -11.90
CA GLY A 275 27.26 -2.29 -11.31
C GLY A 275 27.50 -1.14 -12.28
N ALA A 276 27.74 -1.43 -13.56
CA ALA A 276 27.71 -0.41 -14.60
C ALA A 276 26.29 0.15 -14.79
N VAL A 277 26.20 1.43 -15.15
CA VAL A 277 24.94 2.07 -15.55
C VAL A 277 25.10 2.58 -16.98
N GLN A 278 24.35 2.01 -17.91
CA GLN A 278 24.35 2.40 -19.31
C GLN A 278 23.23 3.40 -19.58
N ILE A 279 23.44 4.31 -20.53
CA ILE A 279 22.40 5.19 -21.08
C ILE A 279 22.23 4.79 -22.54
N TRP A 280 21.00 4.52 -22.93
CA TRP A 280 20.63 4.15 -24.29
C TRP A 280 19.68 5.20 -24.88
N ASP A 281 19.96 5.63 -26.10
CA ASP A 281 18.98 6.33 -26.94
C ASP A 281 17.99 5.30 -27.47
N ALA A 282 16.72 5.44 -27.08
CA ALA A 282 15.67 4.50 -27.44
C ALA A 282 15.23 4.64 -28.91
N THR A 283 15.49 5.78 -29.55
CA THR A 283 15.10 6.04 -30.94
C THR A 283 16.09 5.47 -31.94
N THR A 284 17.40 5.52 -31.64
CA THR A 284 18.45 4.97 -32.50
C THR A 284 18.96 3.59 -32.08
N ALA A 285 18.47 3.06 -30.94
CA ALA A 285 18.89 1.82 -30.30
C ALA A 285 20.42 1.76 -30.06
N LYS A 286 21.00 2.86 -29.57
CA LYS A 286 22.44 2.99 -29.33
C LYS A 286 22.76 3.29 -27.87
N CYS A 287 23.74 2.57 -27.33
CA CYS A 287 24.37 2.94 -26.06
C CYS A 287 25.13 4.24 -26.26
N THR A 288 24.67 5.32 -25.62
CA THR A 288 25.34 6.63 -25.69
C THR A 288 26.45 6.71 -24.67
N ARG A 289 26.29 6.09 -23.50
CA ARG A 289 27.28 6.09 -22.40
C ARG A 289 27.24 4.81 -21.57
N THR A 290 28.40 4.37 -21.10
CA THR A 290 28.54 3.36 -20.02
C THR A 290 29.25 4.02 -18.85
N MET A 291 28.65 3.99 -17.66
CA MET A 291 29.12 4.71 -16.48
C MET A 291 29.58 3.76 -15.38
N THR A 292 30.84 3.93 -14.98
CA THR A 292 31.59 3.19 -13.95
C THR A 292 31.01 3.21 -12.53
N GLY A 293 31.70 2.58 -11.57
CA GLY A 293 31.79 3.09 -10.19
C GLY A 293 31.09 2.33 -9.08
N HIS A 294 30.01 1.60 -9.35
CA HIS A 294 29.50 0.66 -8.34
C HIS A 294 30.33 -0.62 -8.35
N SER A 295 30.43 -1.26 -7.19
CA SER A 295 31.15 -2.54 -6.99
C SER A 295 30.23 -3.76 -6.97
N ALA A 296 28.91 -3.54 -7.07
CA ALA A 296 27.88 -4.54 -7.18
C ALA A 296 26.67 -3.97 -7.94
N ARG A 297 25.68 -4.81 -8.25
CA ARG A 297 24.52 -4.47 -9.09
C ARG A 297 23.88 -3.12 -8.81
N ALA A 298 23.58 -2.37 -9.87
CA ALA A 298 22.80 -1.14 -9.83
C ALA A 298 21.31 -1.51 -9.74
N SER A 299 20.79 -1.59 -8.51
CA SER A 299 19.46 -2.08 -8.16
C SER A 299 18.36 -1.04 -8.35
N SER A 300 18.68 0.25 -8.28
CA SER A 300 17.70 1.34 -8.43
C SER A 300 18.27 2.54 -9.18
N LEU A 301 17.41 3.21 -9.95
CA LEU A 301 17.74 4.36 -10.78
C LEU A 301 16.65 5.42 -10.63
N ALA A 302 17.03 6.69 -10.60
CA ALA A 302 16.11 7.81 -10.62
C ALA A 302 16.74 9.03 -11.30
N TRP A 303 15.98 9.66 -12.21
CA TRP A 303 16.36 10.88 -12.89
C TRP A 303 15.87 12.14 -12.16
N ASN A 304 16.68 13.19 -12.19
CA ASN A 304 16.33 14.56 -11.87
C ASN A 304 16.87 15.44 -13.00
N GLU A 305 16.04 15.68 -14.02
CA GLU A 305 16.44 16.26 -15.30
C GLU A 305 17.66 15.58 -15.94
N HIS A 306 18.83 16.23 -15.84
CA HIS A 306 20.12 15.83 -16.39
C HIS A 306 20.99 15.07 -15.38
N ILE A 307 20.54 14.95 -14.13
CA ILE A 307 21.20 14.20 -13.07
C ILE A 307 20.61 12.79 -13.05
N LEU A 308 21.41 11.78 -13.34
CA LEU A 308 21.06 10.39 -13.04
C LEU A 308 21.60 10.02 -11.67
N THR A 309 20.74 9.49 -10.82
CA THR A 309 21.14 8.92 -9.53
C THR A 309 20.97 7.41 -9.57
N SER A 310 22.01 6.67 -9.18
CA SER A 310 22.02 5.21 -9.13
C SER A 310 22.25 4.70 -7.70
N GLY A 311 21.42 3.77 -7.24
CA GLY A 311 21.55 3.06 -5.97
C GLY A 311 21.94 1.61 -6.20
N SER A 312 22.82 1.06 -5.35
CA SER A 312 23.43 -0.26 -5.55
C SER A 312 23.35 -1.18 -4.34
N ARG A 313 23.58 -2.47 -4.60
CA ARG A 313 23.86 -3.51 -3.60
C ARG A 313 25.14 -3.26 -2.80
N ASP A 314 26.06 -2.44 -3.31
CA ASP A 314 27.25 -1.98 -2.57
C ASP A 314 26.94 -0.94 -1.48
N ARG A 315 25.66 -0.58 -1.32
CA ARG A 315 25.10 0.32 -0.29
C ARG A 315 25.26 1.81 -0.61
N THR A 316 25.95 2.14 -1.70
CA THR A 316 26.17 3.53 -2.11
C THR A 316 25.06 4.04 -3.03
N ILE A 317 24.91 5.35 -3.04
CA ILE A 317 24.14 6.10 -4.03
C ILE A 317 25.11 7.03 -4.75
N LEU A 318 25.10 7.03 -6.09
CA LEU A 318 25.98 7.84 -6.92
C LEU A 318 25.15 8.84 -7.74
N HIS A 319 25.46 10.13 -7.60
CA HIS A 319 24.90 11.20 -8.42
C HIS A 319 25.81 11.51 -9.60
N ARG A 320 25.22 11.63 -10.79
CA ARG A 320 25.95 11.82 -12.05
C ARG A 320 25.29 12.85 -12.95
N ASP A 321 26.04 13.83 -13.46
CA ASP A 321 25.57 14.67 -14.57
C ASP A 321 25.86 13.95 -15.88
N VAL A 322 24.82 13.59 -16.62
CA VAL A 322 24.96 12.80 -17.85
C VAL A 322 25.51 13.61 -19.04
N ARG A 323 25.69 14.93 -18.89
CA ARG A 323 26.25 15.83 -19.90
C ARG A 323 27.77 15.98 -19.76
N MET A 324 28.33 15.78 -18.57
CA MET A 324 29.77 15.94 -18.31
C MET A 324 30.57 14.69 -18.69
N ALA A 325 31.76 14.85 -19.27
CA ALA A 325 32.64 13.71 -19.59
C ALA A 325 32.98 12.93 -18.32
N GLU A 326 33.58 13.61 -17.33
CA GLU A 326 33.64 13.14 -15.94
C GLU A 326 32.27 13.28 -15.30
N HIS A 327 31.44 12.24 -15.43
CA HIS A 327 30.04 12.29 -15.02
C HIS A 327 29.82 12.28 -13.50
N TYR A 328 30.79 11.85 -12.69
CA TYR A 328 30.61 11.72 -11.24
C TYR A 328 30.49 13.08 -10.57
N MET A 329 29.44 13.26 -9.75
CA MET A 329 29.29 14.44 -8.90
C MET A 329 29.54 14.11 -7.44
N LYS A 330 28.83 13.11 -6.90
CA LYS A 330 28.81 12.81 -5.45
C LYS A 330 28.49 11.34 -5.16
N THR A 331 28.91 10.90 -3.98
CA THR A 331 28.64 9.57 -3.41
C THR A 331 28.00 9.72 -2.03
N LEU A 332 26.84 9.08 -1.82
CA LEU A 332 26.19 8.99 -0.51
C LEU A 332 26.38 7.57 0.05
N ASN A 333 26.82 7.46 1.30
CA ASN A 333 27.09 6.19 1.97
C ASN A 333 26.43 6.14 3.36
N TYR A 334 25.10 6.12 3.37
CA TYR A 334 24.29 6.10 4.60
C TYR A 334 23.56 4.78 4.82
N HIS A 335 23.16 4.09 3.75
CA HIS A 335 22.54 2.78 3.85
C HIS A 335 23.59 1.73 4.27
N LYS A 336 23.15 0.74 5.04
CA LYS A 336 24.00 -0.39 5.50
C LYS A 336 23.82 -1.66 4.66
N GLN A 337 22.83 -1.66 3.77
CA GLN A 337 22.52 -2.75 2.83
C GLN A 337 22.09 -2.16 1.48
N GLU A 338 21.67 -3.03 0.55
CA GLU A 338 21.27 -2.68 -0.81
C GLU A 338 20.22 -1.56 -0.90
N VAL A 339 20.47 -0.57 -1.75
CA VAL A 339 19.55 0.54 -2.05
C VAL A 339 18.59 0.10 -3.15
N CYS A 340 17.37 -0.27 -2.75
CA CYS A 340 16.38 -0.90 -3.62
C CYS A 340 15.21 0.01 -4.00
N GLY A 341 14.92 1.03 -3.19
CA GLY A 341 14.00 2.10 -3.51
C GLY A 341 14.75 3.41 -3.78
N LEU A 342 14.43 4.08 -4.89
CA LEU A 342 15.03 5.37 -5.25
C LEU A 342 14.05 6.16 -6.13
N LYS A 343 13.60 7.33 -5.69
CA LYS A 343 12.73 8.22 -6.48
C LYS A 343 13.00 9.69 -6.16
N TRP A 344 13.20 10.49 -7.21
CA TRP A 344 13.21 11.94 -7.13
C TRP A 344 11.79 12.51 -7.16
N ASN A 345 11.60 13.60 -6.43
CA ASN A 345 10.64 14.64 -6.72
C ASN A 345 11.42 15.78 -7.40
N VAL A 346 11.18 15.97 -8.70
CA VAL A 346 11.88 16.96 -9.54
C VAL A 346 11.44 18.38 -9.18
N GLU A 347 10.13 18.61 -8.97
CA GLU A 347 9.56 19.92 -8.65
C GLU A 347 10.06 20.49 -7.32
N GLU A 348 10.22 19.65 -6.31
CA GLU A 348 10.75 20.05 -5.00
C GLU A 348 12.26 19.87 -4.89
N ASN A 349 12.91 19.31 -5.91
CA ASN A 349 14.32 18.90 -5.90
C ASN A 349 14.68 18.04 -4.66
N LYS A 350 13.89 17.00 -4.37
CA LYS A 350 14.11 16.10 -3.22
C LYS A 350 14.25 14.65 -3.66
N LEU A 351 15.26 13.96 -3.15
CA LEU A 351 15.41 12.51 -3.35
C LEU A 351 14.82 11.75 -2.16
N ALA A 352 14.19 10.61 -2.42
CA ALA A 352 13.91 9.60 -1.42
C ALA A 352 14.65 8.31 -1.77
N SER A 353 15.36 7.72 -0.80
CA SER A 353 16.06 6.44 -0.94
C SER A 353 15.69 5.47 0.17
N GLY A 354 15.50 4.20 -0.19
CA GLY A 354 15.11 3.14 0.72
C GLY A 354 15.96 1.90 0.52
N GLY A 355 16.31 1.27 1.65
CA GLY A 355 17.28 0.19 1.68
C GLY A 355 16.75 -1.10 2.30
N ASN A 356 17.51 -2.18 2.07
CA ASN A 356 17.33 -3.45 2.78
C ASN A 356 17.80 -3.41 4.25
N ASP A 357 18.26 -2.25 4.72
CA ASP A 357 18.52 -1.93 6.14
C ASP A 357 17.29 -1.36 6.87
N ASN A 358 16.14 -1.41 6.20
CA ASN A 358 14.83 -0.95 6.66
C ASN A 358 14.74 0.56 6.92
N LYS A 359 15.69 1.35 6.38
CA LYS A 359 15.70 2.80 6.50
C LYS A 359 15.18 3.45 5.21
N LEU A 360 14.51 4.58 5.40
CA LEU A 360 14.10 5.51 4.36
C LEU A 360 14.77 6.85 4.66
N TYR A 361 15.56 7.36 3.72
CA TYR A 361 16.17 8.68 3.81
C TYR A 361 15.50 9.62 2.81
N VAL A 362 15.30 10.87 3.23
CA VAL A 362 14.91 11.98 2.36
C VAL A 362 16.06 12.95 2.30
N TRP A 363 16.43 13.37 1.10
CA TRP A 363 17.56 14.25 0.81
C TRP A 363 17.05 15.54 0.17
N ASP A 364 17.73 16.64 0.47
CA ASP A 364 17.44 17.95 -0.12
C ASP A 364 18.44 18.22 -1.24
N GLY A 365 17.99 18.15 -2.49
CA GLY A 365 18.85 18.19 -3.67
C GLY A 365 20.00 17.17 -3.61
N LEU A 366 21.21 17.66 -3.90
CA LEU A 366 22.47 16.89 -3.89
C LEU A 366 23.24 17.04 -2.56
N ASN A 367 22.54 17.28 -1.46
CA ASN A 367 23.16 17.38 -0.14
C ASN A 367 23.63 16.00 0.35
N GLU A 368 24.83 15.96 0.94
CA GLU A 368 25.44 14.72 1.44
C GLU A 368 24.79 14.22 2.72
N THR A 369 24.15 15.11 3.48
CA THR A 369 23.41 14.78 4.68
C THR A 369 21.91 14.63 4.35
N PRO A 370 21.25 13.56 4.84
CA PRO A 370 19.81 13.40 4.65
C PRO A 370 19.06 14.42 5.53
N LEU A 371 18.02 15.03 4.95
CA LEU A 371 17.09 15.94 5.63
C LEU A 371 16.24 15.18 6.67
N TYR A 372 15.78 13.98 6.32
CA TYR A 372 15.06 13.10 7.24
C TYR A 372 15.53 11.65 7.16
N LYS A 373 15.36 10.95 8.27
CA LYS A 373 15.54 9.50 8.40
C LYS A 373 14.29 8.90 9.03
N PHE A 374 13.60 8.05 8.27
CA PHE A 374 12.43 7.30 8.68
C PHE A 374 12.72 5.79 8.70
N GLU A 375 11.89 5.03 9.40
CA GLU A 375 12.15 3.61 9.67
C GLU A 375 10.92 2.70 9.41
N HIS A 376 11.20 1.54 8.83
CA HIS A 376 10.29 0.40 8.72
C HIS A 376 10.90 -0.82 9.43
N ASN A 377 10.12 -1.90 9.57
CA ASN A 377 10.56 -3.17 10.15
C ASN A 377 11.07 -4.17 9.07
N ALA A 378 11.12 -3.75 7.81
CA ALA A 378 11.58 -4.52 6.65
C ALA A 378 12.06 -3.58 5.54
N ALA A 379 12.65 -4.14 4.49
CA ALA A 379 13.18 -3.42 3.33
C ALA A 379 12.19 -2.40 2.75
N VAL A 380 12.69 -1.23 2.38
CA VAL A 380 11.89 -0.15 1.78
C VAL A 380 12.25 0.01 0.31
N LYS A 381 11.60 -0.77 -0.56
CA LYS A 381 11.68 -0.60 -2.02
C LYS A 381 10.61 0.36 -2.54
N ALA A 382 9.38 0.16 -2.09
CA ALA A 382 8.23 0.93 -2.54
C ALA A 382 8.30 2.37 -2.03
N ILE A 383 8.51 3.33 -2.93
CA ILE A 383 8.63 4.77 -2.64
C ILE A 383 7.87 5.53 -3.72
N SER A 384 7.02 6.48 -3.34
CA SER A 384 6.31 7.33 -4.30
C SER A 384 5.97 8.71 -3.72
N TRP A 385 6.36 9.76 -4.44
CA TRP A 385 6.02 11.16 -4.11
C TRP A 385 4.63 11.51 -4.63
N SER A 386 3.84 12.25 -3.85
CA SER A 386 2.51 12.68 -4.29
C SER A 386 2.61 13.82 -5.30
N PRO A 387 2.01 13.72 -6.50
CA PRO A 387 1.95 14.82 -7.46
C PRO A 387 0.89 15.87 -7.10
N HIS A 388 -0.01 15.56 -6.15
CA HIS A 388 -1.14 16.44 -5.80
C HIS A 388 -0.87 17.33 -4.58
N GLN A 389 0.01 16.88 -3.68
CA GLN A 389 0.28 17.59 -2.44
C GLN A 389 1.79 17.65 -2.19
N ARG A 390 2.32 18.88 -2.27
CA ARG A 390 3.71 19.19 -1.96
C ARG A 390 4.11 18.61 -0.60
N GLY A 391 5.26 17.95 -0.56
CA GLY A 391 5.87 17.40 0.62
C GLY A 391 5.20 16.13 1.16
N VAL A 392 4.39 15.43 0.35
CA VAL A 392 3.81 14.14 0.74
C VAL A 392 4.57 12.99 0.08
N LEU A 393 5.11 12.10 0.91
CA LEU A 393 5.86 10.92 0.51
C LEU A 393 5.16 9.66 1.02
N ALA A 394 4.92 8.69 0.14
CA ALA A 394 4.46 7.35 0.49
C ALA A 394 5.63 6.35 0.47
N SER A 395 5.72 5.47 1.47
CA SER A 395 6.66 4.35 1.49
C SER A 395 6.03 3.06 1.96
N GLY A 396 6.46 1.94 1.38
CA GLY A 396 5.95 0.60 1.67
C GLY A 396 7.05 -0.32 2.19
N GLY A 397 6.76 -1.03 3.28
CA GLY A 397 7.68 -2.00 3.86
C GLY A 397 7.50 -3.42 3.34
N GLY A 398 8.60 -4.16 3.28
CA GLY A 398 8.66 -5.58 2.89
C GLY A 398 7.96 -6.54 3.86
N THR A 399 8.20 -7.85 3.70
CA THR A 399 7.41 -8.95 4.30
C THR A 399 7.22 -8.89 5.82
N SER A 400 8.19 -8.39 6.57
CA SER A 400 8.11 -8.30 8.05
C SER A 400 7.46 -7.01 8.56
N ASP A 401 7.24 -6.02 7.70
CA ASP A 401 6.61 -4.74 8.04
C ASP A 401 5.19 -4.67 7.47
N ARG A 402 5.02 -4.87 6.16
CA ARG A 402 3.73 -4.88 5.43
C ARG A 402 2.94 -3.57 5.53
N ARG A 403 3.55 -2.49 6.04
CA ARG A 403 2.90 -1.19 6.24
C ARG A 403 3.08 -0.30 5.02
N ILE A 404 2.05 0.48 4.69
CA ILE A 404 2.22 1.73 3.93
C ILE A 404 2.26 2.86 4.95
N LYS A 405 3.30 3.69 4.90
CA LYS A 405 3.46 4.88 5.73
C LYS A 405 3.49 6.11 4.84
N ILE A 406 2.73 7.13 5.23
CA ILE A 406 2.71 8.43 4.55
C ILE A 406 3.42 9.44 5.44
N TRP A 407 4.31 10.25 4.87
CA TRP A 407 5.15 11.21 5.57
C TRP A 407 4.95 12.61 5.00
N ASN A 408 5.04 13.61 5.88
CA ASN A 408 5.16 15.01 5.52
C ASN A 408 6.66 15.39 5.56
N THR A 409 7.24 15.67 4.41
CA THR A 409 8.66 16.03 4.24
C THR A 409 8.91 17.55 4.32
N LEU A 410 7.95 18.33 4.80
CA LEU A 410 8.14 19.74 5.18
C LEU A 410 8.42 19.88 6.69
N ASN A 411 7.95 18.94 7.50
CA ASN A 411 8.13 18.94 8.96
C ASN A 411 8.68 17.62 9.55
N GLY A 412 8.75 16.53 8.76
CA GLY A 412 9.26 15.23 9.19
C GLY A 412 8.23 14.33 9.88
N ASN A 413 6.94 14.72 9.93
CA ASN A 413 5.93 13.97 10.66
C ASN A 413 5.32 12.84 9.81
N LYS A 414 5.02 11.70 10.45
CA LYS A 414 4.23 10.63 9.85
C LYS A 414 2.74 11.03 9.85
N LEU A 415 2.15 11.11 8.67
CA LEU A 415 0.73 11.46 8.47
C LEU A 415 -0.18 10.24 8.62
N SER A 416 0.24 9.07 8.13
CA SER A 416 -0.56 7.85 8.17
C SER A 416 0.30 6.59 8.18
N ASP A 417 -0.28 5.48 8.67
CA ASP A 417 0.39 4.19 8.85
C ASP A 417 -0.64 3.05 8.82
N ILE A 418 -0.72 2.29 7.73
CA ILE A 418 -1.74 1.26 7.46
C ILE A 418 -1.11 -0.11 7.30
N ASP A 419 -1.71 -1.14 7.88
CA ASP A 419 -1.36 -2.53 7.56
C ASP A 419 -2.03 -2.96 6.27
N THR A 420 -1.25 -3.42 5.30
CA THR A 420 -1.78 -4.00 4.06
C THR A 420 -1.96 -5.52 4.17
N GLY A 421 -1.45 -6.14 5.25
CA GLY A 421 -1.48 -7.58 5.46
C GLY A 421 -0.59 -8.38 4.51
N SER A 422 0.22 -7.74 3.67
CA SER A 422 1.07 -8.37 2.65
C SER A 422 2.37 -7.58 2.44
N GLN A 423 3.44 -8.22 1.98
CA GLN A 423 4.67 -7.54 1.54
C GLN A 423 4.31 -6.44 0.54
N VAL A 424 4.72 -5.18 0.77
CA VAL A 424 4.57 -4.10 -0.23
C VAL A 424 5.78 -4.12 -1.16
N CYS A 425 5.54 -4.20 -2.47
CA CYS A 425 6.57 -4.34 -3.48
C CYS A 425 6.87 -3.00 -4.18
N ASN A 426 5.85 -2.35 -4.75
CA ASN A 426 5.95 -1.00 -5.29
C ASN A 426 4.75 -0.14 -4.85
N LEU A 427 4.91 1.18 -5.01
CA LEU A 427 3.88 2.19 -4.83
C LEU A 427 3.90 3.16 -6.02
N VAL A 428 2.74 3.57 -6.50
CA VAL A 428 2.62 4.68 -7.46
C VAL A 428 1.40 5.54 -7.11
N TRP A 429 1.59 6.85 -6.98
CA TRP A 429 0.48 7.79 -6.93
C TRP A 429 -0.15 7.95 -8.32
N SER A 430 -1.47 8.04 -8.37
CA SER A 430 -2.16 8.51 -9.56
C SER A 430 -1.83 9.97 -9.83
N VAL A 431 -1.70 10.34 -11.10
CA VAL A 431 -1.61 11.74 -11.55
C VAL A 431 -2.98 12.34 -11.89
N ASN A 432 -4.01 11.51 -12.03
CA ASN A 432 -5.38 11.92 -12.41
C ASN A 432 -6.34 12.02 -11.21
N SER A 433 -6.02 11.35 -10.10
CA SER A 433 -6.87 11.24 -8.91
C SER A 433 -6.02 11.22 -7.64
N VAL A 434 -6.58 11.63 -6.51
CA VAL A 434 -5.91 11.60 -5.20
C VAL A 434 -5.99 10.17 -4.61
N GLU A 435 -5.40 9.23 -5.35
CA GLU A 435 -5.39 7.79 -5.09
C GLU A 435 -3.96 7.24 -5.21
N LEU A 436 -3.68 6.19 -4.46
CA LEU A 436 -2.38 5.51 -4.40
C LEU A 436 -2.59 4.04 -4.79
N VAL A 437 -1.74 3.50 -5.66
CA VAL A 437 -1.71 2.08 -6.00
C VAL A 437 -0.53 1.40 -5.33
N SER A 438 -0.77 0.27 -4.69
CA SER A 438 0.28 -0.60 -4.14
C SER A 438 0.24 -1.99 -4.78
N THR A 439 1.42 -2.52 -5.11
CA THR A 439 1.56 -3.92 -5.52
C THR A 439 2.10 -4.76 -4.38
N HIS A 440 1.64 -6.01 -4.29
CA HIS A 440 1.96 -6.88 -3.16
C HIS A 440 2.65 -8.18 -3.58
N GLY A 441 3.58 -8.60 -2.72
CA GLY A 441 4.15 -9.94 -2.71
C GLY A 441 3.41 -10.84 -1.71
N TYR A 442 4.19 -11.65 -0.98
CA TYR A 442 3.63 -12.64 -0.05
C TYR A 442 2.79 -12.00 1.07
N SER A 443 1.63 -12.56 1.43
CA SER A 443 1.02 -13.79 0.91
C SER A 443 -0.06 -13.60 -0.17
N ARG A 444 -0.38 -12.35 -0.55
CA ARG A 444 -1.63 -12.06 -1.29
C ARG A 444 -1.48 -11.78 -2.79
N ASN A 445 -0.28 -11.52 -3.31
CA ASN A 445 0.00 -11.38 -4.76
C ASN A 445 -0.98 -10.48 -5.54
N GLN A 446 -1.46 -9.41 -4.90
CA GLN A 446 -2.55 -8.56 -5.40
C GLN A 446 -2.10 -7.12 -5.60
N ILE A 447 -2.96 -6.33 -6.23
CA ILE A 447 -2.78 -4.90 -6.47
C ILE A 447 -3.92 -4.19 -5.75
N MET A 448 -3.61 -3.24 -4.86
CA MET A 448 -4.64 -2.47 -4.14
C MET A 448 -4.66 -1.03 -4.63
N VAL A 449 -5.86 -0.48 -4.75
CA VAL A 449 -6.10 0.96 -4.97
C VAL A 449 -6.58 1.56 -3.65
N TRP A 450 -5.96 2.65 -3.21
CA TRP A 450 -6.26 3.35 -1.96
C TRP A 450 -6.71 4.77 -2.24
N LYS A 451 -7.73 5.24 -1.52
CA LYS A 451 -8.18 6.63 -1.56
C LYS A 451 -7.47 7.44 -0.48
N TYR A 452 -6.77 8.51 -0.87
CA TYR A 452 -6.09 9.41 0.08
C TYR A 452 -6.95 10.67 0.31
N PRO A 453 -6.97 11.29 1.52
CA PRO A 453 -6.16 11.00 2.72
C PRO A 453 -6.67 9.88 3.63
N GLN A 454 -7.88 9.35 3.43
CA GLN A 454 -8.48 8.37 4.36
C GLN A 454 -7.75 7.03 4.39
N MET A 455 -7.01 6.70 3.33
CA MET A 455 -6.35 5.41 3.08
C MET A 455 -7.32 4.21 3.18
N SER A 456 -8.56 4.40 2.70
CA SER A 456 -9.52 3.32 2.52
C SER A 456 -9.30 2.60 1.18
N GLN A 457 -9.58 1.29 1.14
CA GLN A 457 -9.39 0.46 -0.05
C GLN A 457 -10.52 0.68 -1.07
N VAL A 458 -10.17 1.10 -2.28
CA VAL A 458 -11.08 1.35 -3.41
C VAL A 458 -11.27 0.09 -4.27
N ALA A 459 -10.23 -0.71 -4.45
CA ALA A 459 -10.31 -2.00 -5.15
C ALA A 459 -9.16 -2.92 -4.73
N SER A 460 -9.38 -4.23 -4.85
CA SER A 460 -8.31 -5.21 -5.00
C SER A 460 -8.40 -5.85 -6.38
N LEU A 461 -7.29 -5.84 -7.12
CA LEU A 461 -7.13 -6.50 -8.41
C LEU A 461 -6.25 -7.74 -8.19
N THR A 462 -6.71 -8.89 -8.67
CA THR A 462 -6.06 -10.19 -8.44
C THR A 462 -5.83 -10.91 -9.77
N GLY A 463 -4.96 -11.91 -9.75
CA GLY A 463 -4.81 -12.85 -10.86
C GLY A 463 -3.36 -13.17 -11.23
N HIS A 464 -2.38 -12.37 -10.80
CA HIS A 464 -0.98 -12.80 -10.85
C HIS A 464 -0.79 -14.00 -9.91
N THR A 465 -0.04 -15.01 -10.36
CA THR A 465 0.17 -16.22 -9.55
C THR A 465 1.41 -16.10 -8.66
N TYR A 466 2.38 -15.27 -9.05
CA TYR A 466 3.58 -14.92 -8.28
C TYR A 466 3.47 -13.50 -7.68
N ARG A 467 4.51 -13.07 -6.96
CA ARG A 467 4.57 -11.73 -6.34
C ARG A 467 4.50 -10.64 -7.40
N VAL A 468 3.79 -9.55 -7.14
CA VAL A 468 3.70 -8.42 -8.08
C VAL A 468 4.86 -7.45 -7.83
N LEU A 469 6.02 -7.76 -8.42
CA LEU A 469 7.30 -7.11 -8.15
C LEU A 469 7.58 -5.83 -8.96
N TYR A 470 6.87 -5.65 -10.07
CA TYR A 470 7.09 -4.59 -11.04
C TYR A 470 5.80 -3.80 -11.28
N LEU A 471 5.93 -2.47 -11.39
CA LEU A 471 4.82 -1.52 -11.46
C LEU A 471 5.24 -0.30 -12.28
N ALA A 472 4.44 0.09 -13.26
CA ALA A 472 4.55 1.37 -13.97
C ALA A 472 3.16 1.97 -14.19
N LEU A 473 3.10 3.31 -14.31
CA LEU A 473 1.89 4.07 -14.65
C LEU A 473 2.06 4.62 -16.07
N SER A 474 1.01 4.60 -16.88
CA SER A 474 1.03 5.21 -18.20
C SER A 474 1.21 6.73 -18.14
N PRO A 475 1.77 7.38 -19.19
CA PRO A 475 1.95 8.83 -19.22
C PRO A 475 0.64 9.63 -19.09
N ASP A 476 -0.47 9.07 -19.57
CA ASP A 476 -1.81 9.65 -19.44
C ASP A 476 -2.48 9.41 -18.06
N GLY A 477 -1.81 8.69 -17.17
CA GLY A 477 -2.27 8.40 -15.82
C GLY A 477 -3.45 7.43 -15.71
N GLN A 478 -3.95 6.83 -16.80
CA GLN A 478 -5.13 5.95 -16.77
C GLN A 478 -4.80 4.49 -16.46
N THR A 479 -3.71 3.99 -17.04
CA THR A 479 -3.33 2.58 -17.02
C THR A 479 -2.20 2.32 -16.04
N VAL A 480 -2.37 1.26 -15.24
CA VAL A 480 -1.29 0.66 -14.47
C VAL A 480 -0.82 -0.60 -15.18
N VAL A 481 0.49 -0.78 -15.36
CA VAL A 481 1.09 -2.05 -15.76
C VAL A 481 1.74 -2.70 -14.56
N THR A 482 1.48 -3.99 -14.38
CA THR A 482 2.14 -4.81 -13.37
C THR A 482 2.88 -5.98 -13.99
N GLY A 483 4.05 -6.30 -13.44
CA GLY A 483 4.85 -7.46 -13.83
C GLY A 483 5.15 -8.36 -12.63
N SER A 484 5.24 -9.65 -12.89
CA SER A 484 5.43 -10.70 -11.89
C SER A 484 6.30 -11.82 -12.43
N GLY A 485 6.89 -12.63 -11.54
CA GLY A 485 7.58 -13.87 -11.88
C GLY A 485 6.66 -15.00 -12.40
N ASP A 486 5.39 -14.69 -12.69
CA ASP A 486 4.51 -15.54 -13.49
C ASP A 486 4.68 -15.33 -15.00
N GLU A 487 5.75 -14.61 -15.39
CA GLU A 487 6.13 -14.29 -16.77
C GLU A 487 5.05 -13.50 -17.52
N THR A 488 4.18 -12.76 -16.82
CA THR A 488 3.19 -11.87 -17.45
C THR A 488 3.36 -10.40 -17.08
N LEU A 489 3.10 -9.53 -18.06
CA LEU A 489 2.78 -8.12 -17.86
C LEU A 489 1.28 -7.91 -18.04
N ARG A 490 0.62 -7.24 -17.10
CA ARG A 490 -0.84 -7.04 -17.10
C ARG A 490 -1.19 -5.57 -17.05
N PHE A 491 -2.12 -5.18 -17.91
CA PHE A 491 -2.55 -3.79 -18.11
C PHE A 491 -3.92 -3.59 -17.50
N TRP A 492 -4.00 -2.69 -16.53
CA TRP A 492 -5.20 -2.42 -15.73
C TRP A 492 -5.64 -0.98 -16.00
N ASN A 493 -6.87 -0.78 -16.45
CA ASN A 493 -7.46 0.56 -16.49
C ASN A 493 -7.96 0.88 -15.07
N VAL A 494 -7.17 1.66 -14.33
CA VAL A 494 -7.38 1.93 -12.89
C VAL A 494 -7.96 3.32 -12.65
N PHE A 495 -7.69 4.28 -13.53
CA PHE A 495 -8.08 5.67 -13.36
C PHE A 495 -8.79 6.21 -14.61
N GLU A 496 -9.81 7.04 -14.40
CA GLU A 496 -10.46 7.74 -15.51
C GLU A 496 -9.50 8.76 -16.14
N LYS A 497 -9.67 9.04 -17.44
CA LYS A 497 -8.97 10.15 -18.09
C LYS A 497 -9.24 11.45 -17.33
N ASN A 498 -8.19 12.21 -17.05
CA ASN A 498 -8.31 13.52 -16.45
C ASN A 498 -9.15 14.43 -17.36
N ARG A 499 -10.31 14.89 -16.88
CA ARG A 499 -11.21 15.76 -17.67
C ARG A 499 -10.62 17.17 -17.87
N ASN A 500 -9.54 17.48 -17.17
CA ASN A 500 -8.83 18.76 -17.21
C ASN A 500 -7.86 18.92 -18.40
N ASP A 501 -7.83 18.01 -19.38
CA ASP A 501 -7.22 18.29 -20.71
C ASP A 501 -7.94 19.47 -21.41
N GLY A 502 -9.23 19.68 -21.12
CA GLY A 502 -9.89 20.98 -21.28
C GLY A 502 -9.82 21.70 -19.93
N GLY A 503 -8.68 22.34 -19.66
CA GLY A 503 -8.34 22.87 -18.33
C GLY A 503 -9.44 23.74 -17.70
N PRO A 504 -9.50 23.81 -16.35
CA PRO A 504 -10.48 24.65 -15.68
C PRO A 504 -10.39 26.07 -16.24
N GLN A 505 -11.54 26.68 -16.58
CA GLN A 505 -11.64 28.06 -17.04
C GLN A 505 -11.23 29.01 -15.90
N SER A 506 -9.92 29.10 -15.70
CA SER A 506 -9.26 30.07 -14.86
C SER A 506 -9.37 31.41 -15.57
N VAL A 507 -10.20 32.29 -15.02
CA VAL A 507 -10.37 33.67 -15.50
C VAL A 507 -9.03 34.42 -15.59
N LEU A 508 -8.03 34.02 -14.80
CA LEU A 508 -6.67 34.53 -14.87
C LEU A 508 -5.88 34.04 -16.08
N LEU A 509 -6.03 32.77 -16.50
CA LEU A 509 -5.41 32.27 -17.73
C LEU A 509 -6.05 32.89 -18.97
N ASP A 510 -7.38 33.05 -18.95
CA ASP A 510 -8.14 33.69 -20.03
C ASP A 510 -7.67 35.14 -20.26
N ALA A 511 -7.44 35.90 -19.17
CA ALA A 511 -6.86 37.24 -19.21
C ALA A 511 -5.44 37.29 -19.82
N PHE A 512 -4.61 36.25 -19.62
CA PHE A 512 -3.30 36.17 -20.27
C PHE A 512 -3.39 35.81 -21.75
N SER A 513 -4.37 35.00 -22.18
CA SER A 513 -4.62 34.74 -23.61
C SER A 513 -5.25 35.92 -24.35
N GLN A 514 -5.93 36.84 -23.65
CA GLN A 514 -6.52 38.05 -24.22
C GLN A 514 -5.51 39.22 -24.36
N LEU A 515 -4.27 39.07 -23.90
CA LEU A 515 -3.19 40.07 -23.98
C LEU A 515 -2.31 39.92 -25.24
N ARG A 516 -2.89 39.52 -26.38
CA ARG A 516 -2.16 39.26 -27.63
C ARG A 516 -2.79 39.90 -28.86
#